data_AF-A0A4P6YA91-F1
#
_entry.id   AF-A0A4P6YA91-F1
#
_cell.length_a   1.000
_cell.length_b   1.000
_cell.length_c   1.000
_cell.angle_alpha   90.00
_cell.angle_beta   90.00
_cell.angle_gamma   90.00
#
_symmetry.space_group_name_H-M   'P 1'
#
loop_
_entity.id
_entity.type
_entity.pdbx_description
1 polymer ?
#
loop_
_entity_poly.entity_id
_entity_poly.type
_entity_poly.pdbx_seq_one_letter_code
_entity_poly.pdbx_strand_id
1 'polypeptide(L)'
;MDISSINETTVNNKTTKSQSISRITRVTSTKKANKSGLFPATMKFGEVIVSGDGKEGLSPLSKTIIIGLLSEDNKFNIDTIINPNLNEPTKNAVKSAFKDLKPDIDFPKNPLKIGDSFEHKIPMNIPVNGEQVKVLITKVFTLKSVINNYAEFTVNEIISLNMESLNITASGEGNGVVEFNISENQIVKDKSHFTISITIKKDNIYVKGFVTSDSEKITRIQ
;
A
#
# COMPACT_ATOMS: atom_id res chain seq x y z
N MET A 1 -5.88 -8.20 5.19
CA MET A 1 -6.03 -6.80 4.74
C MET A 1 -7.26 -6.77 3.89
N ASP A 2 -8.21 -5.96 4.30
CA ASP A 2 -9.47 -5.77 3.60
C ASP A 2 -9.52 -4.32 3.11
N ILE A 3 -9.95 -4.13 1.88
CA ILE A 3 -10.04 -2.84 1.21
C ILE A 3 -11.42 -2.78 0.56
N SER A 4 -12.15 -1.68 0.76
CA SER A 4 -13.38 -1.39 0.04
C SER A 4 -13.30 -0.02 -0.57
N SER A 5 -13.63 0.09 -1.86
CA SER A 5 -13.55 1.35 -2.59
C SER A 5 -14.82 1.60 -3.40
N ILE A 6 -15.21 2.88 -3.47
CA ILE A 6 -16.25 3.39 -4.35
C ILE A 6 -15.55 4.29 -5.36
N ASN A 7 -15.77 4.01 -6.65
CA ASN A 7 -15.21 4.77 -7.75
C ASN A 7 -16.35 5.44 -8.51
N GLU A 8 -16.22 6.74 -8.75
CA GLU A 8 -17.11 7.51 -9.62
C GLU A 8 -16.29 8.07 -10.77
N THR A 9 -16.75 7.88 -12.01
CA THR A 9 -16.09 8.45 -13.18
C THR A 9 -17.11 9.21 -14.02
N THR A 10 -16.82 10.48 -14.28
CA THR A 10 -17.64 11.33 -15.16
C THR A 10 -16.88 11.60 -16.45
N VAL A 11 -17.50 11.24 -17.58
CA VAL A 11 -17.04 11.57 -18.93
C VAL A 11 -18.17 12.27 -19.66
N ASN A 12 -17.94 13.49 -20.15
CA ASN A 12 -18.93 14.27 -20.91
C ASN A 12 -20.33 14.28 -20.28
N ASN A 13 -20.39 14.61 -18.98
CA ASN A 13 -21.61 14.66 -18.15
C ASN A 13 -22.35 13.33 -17.93
N LYS A 14 -21.75 12.19 -18.30
CA LYS A 14 -22.24 10.86 -17.94
C LYS A 14 -21.39 10.31 -16.80
N THR A 15 -22.02 9.93 -15.70
CA THR A 15 -21.34 9.37 -14.52
C THR A 15 -21.60 7.89 -14.41
N THR A 16 -20.53 7.12 -14.26
CA THR A 16 -20.58 5.72 -13.83
C THR A 16 -20.13 5.63 -12.38
N LYS A 17 -20.72 4.70 -11.63
CA LYS A 17 -20.31 4.36 -10.27
C LYS A 17 -20.04 2.87 -10.21
N SER A 18 -18.95 2.49 -9.56
CA SER A 18 -18.62 1.09 -9.28
C SER A 18 -18.10 0.93 -7.86
N GLN A 19 -18.29 -0.27 -7.32
CA GLN A 19 -17.74 -0.66 -6.03
C GLN A 19 -16.80 -1.84 -6.22
N SER A 20 -15.69 -1.80 -5.51
CA SER A 20 -14.70 -2.87 -5.46
C SER A 20 -14.36 -3.22 -4.02
N ILE A 21 -14.15 -4.51 -3.79
CA ILE A 21 -13.65 -5.04 -2.52
C ILE A 21 -12.42 -5.88 -2.84
N SER A 22 -11.38 -5.76 -2.03
CA SER A 22 -10.26 -6.69 -2.04
C SER A 22 -10.02 -7.24 -0.65
N ARG A 23 -9.78 -8.54 -0.56
CA ARG A 23 -9.40 -9.23 0.68
C ARG A 23 -8.15 -10.04 0.42
N ILE A 24 -7.12 -9.79 1.22
CA ILE A 24 -5.81 -10.42 1.08
C ILE A 24 -5.41 -11.00 2.43
N THR A 25 -5.09 -12.30 2.42
CA THR A 25 -4.41 -12.96 3.52
C THR A 25 -2.99 -13.31 3.11
N ARG A 26 -2.05 -13.14 4.04
CA ARG A 26 -0.63 -13.40 3.80
C ARG A 26 0.02 -13.90 5.08
N VAL A 27 0.86 -14.91 4.95
CA VAL A 27 1.75 -15.36 6.01
C VAL A 27 3.18 -15.09 5.57
N THR A 28 3.98 -14.48 6.44
CA THR A 28 5.42 -14.30 6.22
C THR A 28 6.16 -15.04 7.32
N SER A 29 7.11 -15.89 6.94
CA SER A 29 7.92 -16.66 7.87
C SER A 29 9.39 -16.40 7.58
N THR A 30 10.17 -16.11 8.62
CA THR A 30 11.61 -15.89 8.54
C THR A 30 12.37 -17.06 9.16
N LYS A 31 13.62 -17.25 8.74
CA LYS A 31 14.61 -18.08 9.42
C LYS A 31 15.67 -17.17 10.07
N LYS A 32 16.54 -17.78 10.88
CA LYS A 32 17.71 -17.08 11.44
C LYS A 32 18.47 -16.33 10.34
N ALA A 33 18.97 -15.15 10.68
CA ALA A 33 19.78 -14.35 9.79
C ALA A 33 20.98 -15.14 9.25
N ASN A 34 21.29 -14.91 7.98
CA ASN A 34 22.49 -15.44 7.36
C ASN A 34 23.75 -14.64 7.79
N LYS A 35 24.92 -15.01 7.29
CA LYS A 35 26.19 -14.35 7.61
C LYS A 35 26.23 -12.84 7.26
N SER A 36 25.32 -12.38 6.38
CA SER A 36 25.20 -11.00 5.96
C SER A 36 24.13 -10.22 6.75
N GLY A 37 23.57 -10.82 7.82
CA GLY A 37 22.51 -10.19 8.61
C GLY A 37 21.13 -10.18 7.95
N LEU A 38 20.94 -10.92 6.85
CA LEU A 38 19.66 -10.99 6.13
C LEU A 38 18.90 -12.26 6.52
N PHE A 39 17.59 -12.12 6.74
CA PHE A 39 16.70 -13.19 7.13
C PHE A 39 16.12 -13.89 5.89
N PRO A 40 16.41 -15.19 5.66
CA PRO A 40 15.68 -15.96 4.64
C PRO A 40 14.19 -15.95 4.97
N ALA A 41 13.37 -15.54 4.01
CA ALA A 41 11.95 -15.33 4.22
C ALA A 41 11.10 -15.99 3.13
N THR A 42 9.98 -16.54 3.56
CA THR A 42 8.93 -17.09 2.69
C THR A 42 7.63 -16.36 2.97
N MET A 43 7.03 -15.81 1.93
CA MET A 43 5.76 -15.10 1.97
C MET A 43 4.73 -15.89 1.16
N LYS A 44 3.65 -16.33 1.80
CA LYS A 44 2.58 -17.11 1.18
C LYS A 44 1.31 -16.26 1.15
N PHE A 45 0.78 -16.00 -0.03
CA PHE A 45 -0.55 -15.44 -0.20
C PHE A 45 -1.57 -16.56 -0.04
N GLY A 46 -2.62 -16.31 0.75
CA GLY A 46 -3.80 -17.16 0.80
C GLY A 46 -4.69 -16.90 -0.40
N GLU A 47 -6.00 -16.89 -0.16
CA GLU A 47 -6.95 -16.42 -1.16
C GLU A 47 -6.90 -14.89 -1.25
N VAL A 48 -6.80 -14.39 -2.48
CA VAL A 48 -6.88 -12.99 -2.81
C VAL A 48 -8.20 -12.80 -3.54
N ILE A 49 -9.19 -12.28 -2.83
CA ILE A 49 -10.51 -11.98 -3.39
C ILE A 49 -10.46 -10.57 -3.94
N VAL A 50 -10.94 -10.40 -5.16
CA VAL A 50 -11.15 -9.09 -5.80
C VAL A 50 -12.56 -9.06 -6.35
N SER A 51 -13.25 -7.93 -6.17
CA SER A 51 -14.55 -7.70 -6.77
C SER A 51 -14.55 -6.48 -7.68
N GLY A 52 -15.24 -6.62 -8.81
CA GLY A 52 -15.52 -5.56 -9.77
C GLY A 52 -16.95 -5.73 -10.28
N ASP A 53 -17.68 -4.63 -10.39
CA ASP A 53 -19.09 -4.60 -10.83
C ASP A 53 -19.99 -5.61 -10.09
N GLY A 54 -19.75 -5.76 -8.78
CA GLY A 54 -20.55 -6.63 -7.89
C GLY A 54 -20.26 -8.12 -7.99
N LYS A 55 -19.28 -8.56 -8.80
CA LYS A 55 -18.85 -9.96 -8.88
C LYS A 55 -17.53 -10.16 -8.16
N GLU A 56 -17.50 -11.07 -7.19
CA GLU A 56 -16.26 -11.50 -6.55
C GLU A 56 -15.58 -12.59 -7.37
N GLY A 57 -14.25 -12.55 -7.44
CA GLY A 57 -13.42 -13.54 -8.09
C GLY A 57 -12.09 -13.72 -7.37
N LEU A 58 -11.45 -14.87 -7.60
CA LEU A 58 -10.10 -15.11 -7.13
C LEU A 58 -9.10 -14.44 -8.06
N SER A 59 -8.26 -13.58 -7.50
CA SER A 59 -7.14 -12.99 -8.22
C SER A 59 -6.12 -14.08 -8.60
N PRO A 60 -5.45 -13.97 -9.77
CA PRO A 60 -4.33 -14.82 -10.14
C PRO A 60 -3.19 -14.83 -9.11
N LEU A 61 -3.10 -13.80 -8.26
CA LEU A 61 -2.12 -13.71 -7.17
C LEU A 61 -2.42 -14.67 -6.00
N SER A 62 -3.61 -15.25 -5.94
CA SER A 62 -3.97 -16.23 -4.92
C SER A 62 -2.98 -17.39 -4.92
N LYS A 63 -2.64 -17.90 -3.72
CA LYS A 63 -1.72 -19.03 -3.53
C LYS A 63 -0.29 -18.80 -4.04
N THR A 64 0.08 -17.55 -4.34
CA THR A 64 1.47 -17.20 -4.69
C THR A 64 2.39 -17.44 -3.50
N ILE A 65 3.54 -18.07 -3.74
CA ILE A 65 4.63 -18.17 -2.77
C ILE A 65 5.79 -17.31 -3.28
N ILE A 66 6.25 -16.39 -2.45
CA ILE A 66 7.42 -15.56 -2.71
C ILE A 66 8.52 -15.98 -1.74
N ILE A 67 9.71 -16.20 -2.26
CA ILE A 67 10.91 -16.55 -1.50
C ILE A 67 11.95 -15.47 -1.74
N GLY A 68 12.62 -15.05 -0.66
CA GLY A 68 13.61 -13.99 -0.73
C GLY A 68 14.36 -13.78 0.57
N LEU A 69 15.00 -12.62 0.65
CA LEU A 69 15.77 -12.16 1.81
C LEU A 69 15.15 -10.89 2.37
N LEU A 70 14.82 -10.89 3.66
CA LEU A 70 14.34 -9.73 4.40
C LEU A 70 15.51 -9.12 5.19
N SER A 71 15.64 -7.81 5.20
CA SER A 71 16.58 -7.07 6.05
C SER A 71 15.91 -6.57 7.34
N GLU A 72 16.70 -6.11 8.31
CA GLU A 72 16.20 -5.53 9.57
C GLU A 72 15.31 -4.29 9.36
N ASP A 73 15.54 -3.53 8.29
CA ASP A 73 14.70 -2.39 7.90
C ASP A 73 13.45 -2.79 7.07
N ASN A 74 13.05 -4.06 7.16
CA ASN A 74 11.87 -4.65 6.50
C ASN A 74 11.89 -4.60 4.96
N LYS A 75 13.05 -4.38 4.31
CA LYS A 75 13.14 -4.47 2.85
C LYS A 75 13.20 -5.93 2.41
N PHE A 76 12.35 -6.30 1.46
CA PHE A 76 12.25 -7.67 0.98
C PHE A 76 12.78 -7.82 -0.45
N ASN A 77 13.93 -8.47 -0.57
CA ASN A 77 14.54 -8.80 -1.85
C ASN A 77 14.00 -10.13 -2.35
N ILE A 78 13.22 -10.09 -3.43
CA ILE A 78 12.58 -11.28 -4.00
C ILE A 78 13.57 -12.04 -4.88
N ASP A 79 13.81 -13.31 -4.52
CA ASP A 79 14.57 -14.24 -5.35
C ASP A 79 13.63 -14.97 -6.32
N THR A 80 12.56 -15.56 -5.79
CA THR A 80 11.70 -16.49 -6.52
C THR A 80 10.22 -16.21 -6.27
N ILE A 81 9.41 -16.31 -7.33
CA ILE A 81 7.94 -16.29 -7.26
C ILE A 81 7.41 -17.61 -7.83
N ILE A 82 6.70 -18.37 -7.01
CA ILE A 82 6.09 -19.65 -7.36
C ILE A 82 4.58 -19.44 -7.48
N ASN A 83 4.10 -19.37 -8.72
CA ASN A 83 2.68 -19.42 -9.06
C ASN A 83 2.54 -19.77 -10.55
N PRO A 84 1.92 -20.92 -10.90
CA PRO A 84 1.76 -21.34 -12.30
C PRO A 84 0.79 -20.45 -13.10
N ASN A 85 -0.08 -19.69 -12.42
CA ASN A 85 -1.07 -18.83 -13.06
C ASN A 85 -0.52 -17.43 -13.40
N LEU A 86 0.72 -17.12 -13.01
CA LEU A 86 1.34 -15.83 -13.30
C LEU A 86 2.30 -15.93 -14.49
N ASN A 87 2.09 -15.06 -15.48
CA ASN A 87 3.04 -14.85 -16.55
C ASN A 87 4.25 -14.01 -16.07
N GLU A 88 5.35 -14.04 -16.84
CA GLU A 88 6.57 -13.31 -16.49
C GLU A 88 6.39 -11.78 -16.34
N PRO A 89 5.63 -11.08 -17.21
CA PRO A 89 5.34 -9.66 -17.00
C PRO A 89 4.71 -9.38 -15.63
N THR A 90 3.75 -10.20 -15.19
CA THR A 90 3.09 -10.02 -13.89
C THR A 90 4.05 -10.32 -12.75
N LYS A 91 4.90 -11.35 -12.85
CA LYS A 91 5.93 -11.63 -11.84
C LYS A 91 6.92 -10.47 -11.72
N ASN A 92 7.32 -9.86 -12.83
CA ASN A 92 8.22 -8.70 -12.84
C ASN A 92 7.58 -7.46 -12.23
N ALA A 93 6.28 -7.24 -12.46
CA ALA A 93 5.52 -6.18 -11.80
C ALA A 93 5.49 -6.39 -10.28
N VAL A 94 5.24 -7.62 -9.81
CA VAL A 94 5.31 -7.96 -8.37
C VAL A 94 6.71 -7.69 -7.82
N LYS A 95 7.77 -8.16 -8.49
CA LYS A 95 9.16 -7.90 -8.06
C LYS A 95 9.45 -6.40 -7.91
N SER A 96 9.00 -5.60 -8.87
CA SER A 96 9.19 -4.15 -8.85
C SER A 96 8.44 -3.49 -7.70
N ALA A 97 7.19 -3.90 -7.45
CA ALA A 97 6.40 -3.38 -6.34
C ALA A 97 7.06 -3.64 -4.97
N PHE A 98 7.70 -4.79 -4.78
CA PHE A 98 8.40 -5.11 -3.52
C PHE A 98 9.78 -4.45 -3.41
N LYS A 99 10.48 -4.22 -4.53
CA LYS A 99 11.79 -3.57 -4.54
C LYS A 99 11.74 -2.15 -3.96
N ASP A 100 10.64 -1.44 -4.23
CA ASP A 100 10.46 -0.04 -3.83
C ASP A 100 9.68 0.10 -2.51
N LEU A 101 9.29 -1.02 -1.88
CA LEU A 101 8.58 -1.01 -0.61
C LEU A 101 9.54 -0.56 0.51
N LYS A 102 9.46 0.72 0.87
CA LYS A 102 10.07 1.26 2.08
C LYS A 102 9.34 0.74 3.33
N PRO A 103 9.96 0.78 4.51
CA PRO A 103 9.25 0.53 5.77
C PRO A 103 8.00 1.41 5.85
N ASP A 104 6.90 0.82 6.33
CA ASP A 104 5.58 1.48 6.42
C ASP A 104 5.63 2.78 7.25
N ILE A 105 6.61 2.90 8.17
CA ILE A 105 6.92 4.08 8.99
C ILE A 105 8.44 4.27 9.07
N ASP A 106 8.92 5.50 8.83
CA ASP A 106 10.29 5.93 9.13
C ASP A 106 10.27 6.78 10.40
N PHE A 107 10.52 6.15 11.55
CA PHE A 107 10.47 6.84 12.84
C PHE A 107 11.58 7.88 12.98
N PRO A 108 11.32 9.03 13.63
CA PRO A 108 12.34 10.01 13.89
C PRO A 108 13.43 9.44 14.82
N LYS A 109 14.65 9.96 14.67
CA LYS A 109 15.80 9.56 15.53
C LYS A 109 15.62 9.93 16.99
N ASN A 110 14.81 10.95 17.26
CA ASN A 110 14.52 11.41 18.61
C ASN A 110 13.27 10.72 19.15
N PRO A 111 13.25 10.32 20.44
CA PRO A 111 12.06 9.75 21.06
C PRO A 111 10.87 10.72 20.99
N LEU A 112 9.69 10.16 20.75
CA LEU A 112 8.43 10.89 20.70
C LEU A 112 7.77 10.94 22.08
N LYS A 113 7.13 12.06 22.40
CA LYS A 113 6.18 12.20 23.50
C LYS A 113 4.75 12.10 22.98
N ILE A 114 3.81 11.77 23.86
CA ILE A 114 2.39 11.79 23.50
C ILE A 114 2.01 13.21 23.04
N GLY A 115 1.36 13.30 21.89
CA GLY A 115 1.03 14.55 21.20
C GLY A 115 2.05 14.98 20.14
N ASP A 116 3.29 14.47 20.19
CA ASP A 116 4.29 14.78 19.16
C ASP A 116 3.86 14.21 17.81
N SER A 117 4.23 14.92 16.75
CA SER A 117 3.95 14.52 15.37
C SER A 117 5.23 14.48 14.53
N PHE A 118 5.26 13.58 13.56
CA PHE A 118 6.32 13.52 12.56
C PHE A 118 5.75 13.21 11.18
N GLU A 119 6.47 13.66 10.16
CA GLU A 119 6.08 13.55 8.77
C GLU A 119 6.89 12.45 8.07
N HIS A 120 6.21 11.65 7.26
CA HIS A 120 6.83 10.65 6.40
C HIS A 120 6.40 10.87 4.95
N LYS A 121 7.38 11.07 4.05
CA LYS A 121 7.14 11.25 2.62
C LYS A 121 7.52 10.00 1.85
N ILE A 122 6.57 9.50 1.07
CA ILE A 122 6.73 8.33 0.22
C ILE A 122 6.62 8.81 -1.24
N PRO A 123 7.74 9.22 -1.86
CA PRO A 123 7.77 9.46 -3.29
C PRO A 123 7.76 8.10 -4.03
N MET A 124 6.88 7.96 -5.00
CA MET A 124 6.79 6.80 -5.88
C MET A 124 6.89 7.25 -7.34
N ASN A 125 7.63 6.49 -8.14
CA ASN A 125 7.71 6.68 -9.59
C ASN A 125 7.16 5.42 -10.26
N ILE A 126 6.01 5.54 -10.92
CA ILE A 126 5.38 4.41 -11.60
C ILE A 126 5.66 4.54 -13.10
N PRO A 127 6.44 3.62 -13.71
CA PRO A 127 6.66 3.64 -15.15
C PRO A 127 5.41 3.19 -15.90
N VAL A 128 4.92 4.00 -16.83
CA VAL A 128 3.76 3.70 -17.68
C VAL A 128 4.08 4.07 -19.11
N ASN A 129 4.08 3.10 -20.03
CA ASN A 129 4.29 3.30 -21.48
C ASN A 129 5.50 4.18 -21.87
N GLY A 130 6.62 4.06 -21.14
CA GLY A 130 7.85 4.83 -21.41
C GLY A 130 7.92 6.19 -20.71
N GLU A 131 6.88 6.57 -19.97
CA GLU A 131 6.83 7.79 -19.16
C GLU A 131 6.83 7.45 -17.66
N GLN A 132 7.07 8.46 -16.82
CA GLN A 132 7.06 8.31 -15.35
C GLN A 132 5.92 9.10 -14.74
N VAL A 133 5.04 8.40 -14.02
CA VAL A 133 4.05 9.00 -13.13
C VAL A 133 4.71 9.27 -11.80
N LYS A 134 4.74 10.54 -11.38
CA LYS A 134 5.25 10.92 -10.06
C LYS A 134 4.10 10.99 -9.08
N VAL A 135 4.21 10.24 -8.00
CA VAL A 135 3.27 10.24 -6.88
C VAL A 135 4.02 10.65 -5.63
N LEU A 136 3.45 11.56 -4.85
CA LEU A 136 3.94 11.91 -3.52
C LEU A 136 2.81 11.69 -2.51
N ILE A 137 3.05 10.75 -1.61
CA ILE A 137 2.23 10.52 -0.43
C ILE A 137 2.95 11.15 0.76
N THR A 138 2.26 11.98 1.52
CA THR A 138 2.77 12.57 2.76
C THR A 138 1.86 12.15 3.91
N LYS A 139 2.43 11.44 4.88
CA LYS A 139 1.72 10.99 6.09
C LYS A 139 2.24 11.75 7.30
N VAL A 140 1.34 12.30 8.10
CA VAL A 140 1.64 12.91 9.40
C VAL A 140 1.12 11.98 10.48
N PHE A 141 2.05 11.41 11.24
CA PHE A 141 1.76 10.53 12.37
C PHE A 141 1.80 11.35 13.65
N THR A 142 0.77 11.26 14.49
CA THR A 142 0.73 11.87 15.82
C THR A 142 0.62 10.79 16.88
N LEU A 143 1.56 10.75 17.83
CA LEU A 143 1.55 9.75 18.90
C LEU A 143 0.39 10.04 19.85
N LYS A 144 -0.59 9.13 19.90
CA LYS A 144 -1.80 9.30 20.71
C LYS A 144 -1.67 8.68 22.09
N SER A 145 -1.11 7.48 22.19
CA SER A 145 -0.91 6.78 23.46
C SER A 145 0.19 5.73 23.37
N VAL A 146 0.73 5.33 24.52
CA VAL A 146 1.61 4.16 24.66
C VAL A 146 1.11 3.34 25.84
N ILE A 147 0.59 2.14 25.59
CA ILE A 147 0.01 1.25 26.61
C ILE A 147 0.50 -0.17 26.33
N ASN A 148 1.02 -0.84 27.35
CA ASN A 148 1.45 -2.25 27.27
C ASN A 148 2.33 -2.57 26.05
N ASN A 149 3.29 -1.68 25.74
CA ASN A 149 4.22 -1.81 24.61
C ASN A 149 3.62 -1.61 23.20
N TYR A 150 2.38 -1.11 23.14
CA TYR A 150 1.74 -0.67 21.90
C TYR A 150 1.68 0.84 21.86
N ALA A 151 2.16 1.43 20.77
CA ALA A 151 2.02 2.83 20.46
C ALA A 151 0.87 3.01 19.46
N GLU A 152 -0.11 3.83 19.82
CA GLU A 152 -1.20 4.21 18.93
C GLU A 152 -0.90 5.57 18.30
N PHE A 153 -1.03 5.66 16.98
CA PHE A 153 -0.87 6.88 16.21
C PHE A 153 -2.16 7.22 15.48
N THR A 154 -2.54 8.49 15.47
CA THR A 154 -3.44 9.01 14.43
C THR A 154 -2.62 9.39 13.21
N VAL A 155 -3.16 9.14 12.02
CA VAL A 155 -2.50 9.42 10.75
C VAL A 155 -3.36 10.38 9.95
N ASN A 156 -2.77 11.43 9.40
CA ASN A 156 -3.35 12.23 8.34
C ASN A 156 -2.50 12.08 7.09
N GLU A 157 -3.12 11.94 5.92
CA GLU A 157 -2.45 11.64 4.66
C GLU A 157 -2.85 12.64 3.59
N ILE A 158 -1.88 13.09 2.81
CA ILE A 158 -2.08 13.88 1.61
C ILE A 158 -1.43 13.14 0.45
N ILE A 159 -2.19 12.95 -0.63
CA ILE A 159 -1.76 12.27 -1.83
C ILE A 159 -1.76 13.28 -2.97
N SER A 160 -0.68 13.33 -3.73
CA SER A 160 -0.59 14.11 -4.96
C SER A 160 0.04 13.29 -6.07
N LEU A 161 -0.52 13.42 -7.27
CA LEU A 161 -0.02 12.81 -8.49
C LEU A 161 0.00 13.86 -9.58
N ASN A 162 1.12 13.93 -10.30
CA ASN A 162 1.24 14.74 -11.50
C ASN A 162 1.92 13.92 -12.60
N MET A 163 1.27 13.87 -13.76
CA MET A 163 1.82 13.37 -15.01
C MET A 163 1.54 14.39 -16.11
N GLU A 164 2.52 15.27 -16.32
CA GLU A 164 2.41 16.43 -17.21
C GLU A 164 2.18 16.03 -18.67
N SER A 165 2.83 14.96 -19.13
CA SER A 165 2.75 14.45 -20.51
C SER A 165 1.32 14.10 -20.96
N LEU A 166 0.48 13.63 -20.04
CA LEU A 166 -0.92 13.26 -20.30
C LEU A 166 -1.93 14.23 -19.66
N ASN A 167 -1.47 15.35 -19.10
CA ASN A 167 -2.29 16.29 -18.32
C ASN A 167 -3.17 15.57 -17.28
N ILE A 168 -2.58 14.63 -16.56
CA ILE A 168 -3.24 13.90 -15.47
C ILE A 168 -2.79 14.51 -14.15
N THR A 169 -3.75 14.93 -13.35
CA THR A 169 -3.52 15.37 -11.97
C THR A 169 -4.42 14.58 -11.05
N ALA A 170 -3.90 14.15 -9.91
CA ALA A 170 -4.73 13.67 -8.82
C ALA A 170 -4.32 14.27 -7.49
N SER A 171 -5.30 14.50 -6.63
CA SER A 171 -5.11 14.96 -5.27
C SER A 171 -6.05 14.22 -4.35
N GLY A 172 -5.59 13.87 -3.16
CA GLY A 172 -6.37 13.15 -2.19
C GLY A 172 -5.97 13.46 -0.77
N GLU A 173 -6.89 13.19 0.13
CA GLU A 173 -6.69 13.31 1.58
C GLU A 173 -7.19 12.05 2.25
N GLY A 174 -6.54 11.69 3.36
CA GLY A 174 -6.92 10.55 4.16
C GLY A 174 -6.65 10.75 5.64
N ASN A 175 -7.27 9.90 6.43
CA ASN A 175 -7.04 9.80 7.86
C ASN A 175 -7.06 8.34 8.31
N GLY A 176 -6.48 8.06 9.47
CA GLY A 176 -6.40 6.71 9.97
C GLY A 176 -5.86 6.59 11.38
N VAL A 177 -5.76 5.34 11.82
CA VAL A 177 -5.14 4.95 13.08
C VAL A 177 -4.20 3.79 12.82
N VAL A 178 -2.99 3.89 13.36
CA VAL A 178 -1.98 2.84 13.31
C VAL A 178 -1.62 2.43 14.72
N GLU A 179 -1.59 1.12 14.96
CA GLU A 179 -1.10 0.52 16.19
C GLU A 179 0.22 -0.19 15.90
N PHE A 180 1.26 0.20 16.62
CA PHE A 180 2.61 -0.29 16.46
C PHE A 180 3.06 -1.02 17.73
N ASN A 181 3.49 -2.27 17.57
CA ASN A 181 4.11 -3.03 18.65
C ASN A 181 5.60 -2.68 18.72
N ILE A 182 6.01 -2.08 19.83
CA ILE A 182 7.36 -1.55 20.04
C ILE A 182 8.41 -2.68 20.16
N SER A 183 8.07 -3.81 20.80
CA SER A 183 9.05 -4.90 21.01
C SER A 183 9.31 -5.67 19.74
N GLU A 184 8.27 -5.84 18.94
CA GLU A 184 8.35 -6.56 17.68
C GLU A 184 8.80 -5.67 16.52
N ASN A 185 8.83 -4.35 16.72
CA ASN A 185 9.13 -3.36 15.68
C ASN A 185 8.21 -3.52 14.44
N GLN A 186 6.90 -3.70 14.67
CA GLN A 186 5.92 -4.01 13.63
C GLN A 186 4.59 -3.27 13.82
N ILE A 187 3.97 -2.89 12.70
CA ILE A 187 2.58 -2.44 12.69
C ILE A 187 1.66 -3.65 12.82
N VAL A 188 0.87 -3.67 13.90
CA VAL A 188 -0.09 -4.73 14.21
C VAL A 188 -1.50 -4.40 13.73
N LYS A 189 -1.83 -3.11 13.62
CA LYS A 189 -3.09 -2.64 13.06
C LYS A 189 -2.88 -1.36 12.27
N ASP A 190 -3.53 -1.27 11.11
CA ASP A 190 -3.57 -0.07 10.30
C ASP A 190 -4.97 0.03 9.71
N LYS A 191 -5.68 1.10 10.08
CA LYS A 191 -6.99 1.43 9.54
C LYS A 191 -6.90 2.81 8.92
N SER A 192 -7.32 2.93 7.68
CA SER A 192 -7.31 4.20 6.97
C SER A 192 -8.55 4.39 6.11
N HIS A 193 -8.90 5.65 5.94
CA HIS A 193 -9.89 6.14 5.01
C HIS A 193 -9.23 7.20 4.14
N PHE A 194 -9.41 7.14 2.83
CA PHE A 194 -8.90 8.17 1.94
C PHE A 194 -9.84 8.44 0.77
N THR A 195 -9.73 9.66 0.25
CA THR A 195 -10.42 10.10 -0.96
C THR A 195 -9.40 10.61 -1.96
N ILE A 196 -9.62 10.36 -3.25
CA ILE A 196 -8.75 10.83 -4.33
C ILE A 196 -9.64 11.38 -5.44
N SER A 197 -9.38 12.63 -5.83
CA SER A 197 -9.93 13.24 -7.03
C SER A 197 -8.90 13.17 -8.15
N ILE A 198 -9.30 12.64 -9.30
CA ILE A 198 -8.48 12.48 -10.50
C ILE A 198 -9.08 13.35 -11.60
N THR A 199 -8.24 14.09 -12.31
CA THR A 199 -8.63 14.85 -13.49
C THR A 199 -7.72 14.51 -14.65
N ILE A 200 -8.31 14.20 -15.80
CA ILE A 200 -7.62 13.95 -17.06
C ILE A 200 -8.17 14.93 -18.10
N LYS A 201 -7.27 15.68 -18.74
CA LYS A 201 -7.59 16.62 -19.81
C LYS A 201 -6.83 16.28 -21.08
N LYS A 202 -7.49 15.66 -22.05
CA LYS A 202 -6.88 15.37 -23.34
C LYS A 202 -7.82 15.72 -24.47
N ASP A 203 -7.39 16.64 -25.35
CA ASP A 203 -8.18 17.16 -26.46
C ASP A 203 -9.56 17.66 -25.99
N ASN A 204 -10.65 17.16 -26.57
CA ASN A 204 -12.03 17.48 -26.18
C ASN A 204 -12.59 16.51 -25.10
N ILE A 205 -11.76 15.64 -24.53
CA ILE A 205 -12.19 14.68 -23.51
C ILE A 205 -11.79 15.21 -22.13
N TYR A 206 -12.80 15.42 -21.30
CA TYR A 206 -12.65 15.75 -19.90
C TYR A 206 -13.15 14.60 -19.03
N VAL A 207 -12.24 13.99 -18.27
CA VAL A 207 -12.57 12.91 -17.34
C VAL A 207 -12.31 13.39 -15.92
N LYS A 208 -13.32 13.24 -15.07
CA LYS A 208 -13.19 13.38 -13.62
C LYS A 208 -13.38 12.00 -12.98
N GLY A 209 -12.40 11.57 -12.21
CA GLY A 209 -12.51 10.40 -11.34
C GLY A 209 -12.60 10.84 -9.89
N PHE A 210 -13.38 10.13 -9.10
CA PHE A 210 -13.40 10.26 -7.65
C PHE A 210 -13.34 8.86 -7.05
N VAL A 211 -12.45 8.65 -6.09
CA VAL A 211 -12.27 7.39 -5.38
C VAL A 211 -12.42 7.66 -3.90
N THR A 212 -13.25 6.90 -3.23
CA THR A 212 -13.27 6.79 -1.76
C THR A 212 -12.85 5.38 -1.41
N SER A 213 -11.96 5.21 -0.44
CA SER A 213 -11.54 3.90 -0.01
C SER A 213 -11.37 3.82 1.50
N ASP A 214 -11.79 2.70 2.06
CA ASP A 214 -11.48 2.28 3.41
C ASP A 214 -10.55 1.07 3.34
N SER A 215 -9.60 0.99 4.28
CA SER A 215 -8.74 -0.17 4.43
C SER A 215 -8.53 -0.54 5.88
N GLU A 216 -8.42 -1.84 6.14
CA GLU A 216 -8.02 -2.40 7.43
C GLU A 216 -7.00 -3.52 7.23
N LYS A 217 -5.86 -3.39 7.90
CA LYS A 217 -4.80 -4.39 7.97
C LYS A 217 -4.62 -4.77 9.44
N ILE A 218 -4.62 -6.08 9.68
CA ILE A 218 -4.30 -6.67 10.98
C ILE A 218 -3.12 -7.62 10.76
N THR A 219 -2.08 -7.46 11.56
CA THR A 219 -0.92 -8.34 11.61
C THR A 219 -0.95 -9.10 12.93
N ARG A 220 -0.80 -10.43 12.86
CA ARG A 220 -0.65 -11.28 14.04
C ARG A 220 0.75 -11.88 14.00
N ILE A 221 1.48 -11.72 15.10
CA ILE A 221 2.85 -12.21 15.27
C ILE A 221 2.74 -13.51 16.08
N GLN A 222 3.43 -14.56 15.62
CA GLN A 222 3.36 -15.92 16.14
C GLN A 222 4.75 -16.50 16.33
#